data_AF-A0A2D5EE08-F1
#
_entry.id   AF-A0A2D5EE08-F1
#
_cell.length_a   1.000
_cell.length_b   1.000
_cell.length_c   1.000
_cell.angle_alpha   90.00
_cell.angle_beta   90.00
_cell.angle_gamma   90.00
#
_symmetry.space_group_name_H-M   'P 1'
#
loop_
_entity.id
_entity.type
_entity.pdbx_description
1 polymer ?
#
loop_
_entity_poly.entity_id
_entity_poly.type
_entity_poly.pdbx_seq_one_letter_code
_entity_poly.pdbx_strand_id
1 'polypeptide(L)' 'DNIVGLTGKEPQLRELAKRYRTTFGYDEPAADGNYAVSHSSAIYVFDREGNPRLLMRPDLSREEIRHDLVALIQEDA' A
#
# COMPACT_ATOMS: atom_id res chain seq x y z
N ASP A 1 13.79 1.13 14.11
CA ASP A 1 12.66 2.06 13.92
C ASP A 1 12.70 2.73 12.54
N ASN A 2 12.36 1.97 11.48
CA ASN A 2 12.48 2.42 10.07
C ASN A 2 11.10 2.61 9.38
N ILE A 3 10.06 2.96 10.14
CA ILE A 3 8.69 3.10 9.61
C ILE A 3 8.30 4.57 9.70
N VAL A 4 7.83 5.13 8.59
CA VAL A 4 7.27 6.49 8.51
C VAL A 4 5.78 6.38 8.19
N GLY A 5 4.93 6.86 9.10
CA GLY A 5 3.49 6.97 8.88
C GLY A 5 3.14 8.25 8.11
N LEU A 6 2.26 8.15 7.12
CA LEU A 6 1.77 9.28 6.34
C LEU A 6 0.25 9.41 6.49
N THR A 7 -0.23 10.65 6.50
CA THR A 7 -1.67 10.98 6.53
C THR A 7 -1.93 12.26 5.73
N GLY A 8 -3.20 12.60 5.52
CA GLY A 8 -3.61 13.78 4.78
C GLY A 8 -5.11 14.02 4.86
N LYS A 9 -5.58 15.10 4.23
CA LYS A 9 -7.02 15.36 4.08
C LYS A 9 -7.64 14.34 3.12
N GLU A 10 -8.92 14.04 3.31
CA GLU A 10 -9.63 13.05 2.49
C GLU A 10 -9.46 13.25 0.97
N PRO A 11 -9.55 14.47 0.40
CA PRO A 11 -9.33 14.67 -1.04
C PRO A 11 -7.91 14.27 -1.50
N GLN A 12 -6.89 14.51 -0.68
CA GLN A 12 -5.50 14.13 -0.98
C GLN A 12 -5.34 12.60 -0.94
N LEU A 13 -5.98 11.94 0.03
CA LEU A 13 -6.00 10.49 0.13
C LEU A 13 -6.74 9.84 -1.05
N ARG A 14 -7.85 10.43 -1.50
CA ARG A 14 -8.59 9.97 -2.69
C ARG A 14 -7.79 10.14 -3.98
N GLU A 15 -7.04 11.25 -4.12
CA GLU A 15 -6.13 11.44 -5.25
C GLU A 15 -5.02 10.37 -5.26
N LEU A 16 -4.41 10.12 -4.11
CA LEU A 16 -3.38 9.09 -3.94
C LEU A 16 -3.93 7.70 -4.27
N ALA A 17 -5.09 7.35 -3.72
CA ALA A 17 -5.74 6.07 -3.96
C ALA A 17 -6.00 5.86 -5.45
N LYS A 18 -6.52 6.89 -6.14
CA LYS A 18 -6.72 6.88 -7.60
C LYS A 18 -5.42 6.69 -8.37
N ARG A 19 -4.35 7.42 -8.00
CA ARG A 19 -3.04 7.35 -8.66
C ARG A 19 -2.48 5.93 -8.69
N TYR A 20 -2.59 5.22 -7.57
CA TYR A 20 -2.11 3.84 -7.44
C TYR A 20 -3.16 2.77 -7.71
N ARG A 21 -4.38 3.17 -8.11
CA ARG A 21 -5.50 2.26 -8.39
C ARG A 21 -5.87 1.36 -7.19
N THR A 22 -5.72 1.91 -5.99
CA THR A 22 -6.22 1.30 -4.76
C THR A 22 -7.53 1.96 -4.34
N THR A 23 -8.26 1.32 -3.44
CA THR A 23 -9.53 1.84 -2.91
C THR A 23 -9.51 1.78 -1.40
N PHE A 24 -10.23 2.73 -0.81
CA PHE A 24 -10.65 2.67 0.57
C PHE A 24 -12.09 3.17 0.66
N GLY A 25 -12.82 2.66 1.64
CA GLY A 25 -14.18 3.06 1.96
C GLY A 25 -14.38 2.95 3.47
N TYR A 26 -15.43 3.61 3.96
CA TYR A 26 -15.79 3.54 5.36
C TYR A 26 -17.31 3.58 5.47
N ASP A 27 -17.81 2.85 6.45
CA ASP A 27 -19.24 2.76 6.71
C ASP A 27 -19.73 3.99 7.48
N GLU A 28 -21.05 4.14 7.57
CA GLU A 28 -21.64 5.11 8.49
C GLU A 28 -21.28 4.74 9.95
N PRO A 29 -21.02 5.73 10.82
CA PRO A 29 -20.78 5.48 12.23
C PRO A 29 -21.96 4.80 12.92
N ALA A 30 -21.65 3.79 13.74
CA ALA A 30 -22.59 3.19 14.67
C ALA A 30 -22.96 4.18 15.80
N ALA A 31 -23.90 3.80 16.66
CA ALA A 31 -24.41 4.67 17.74
C ALA A 31 -23.31 5.11 18.74
N ASP A 32 -22.24 4.34 18.87
CA ASP A 32 -21.07 4.64 19.69
C ASP A 32 -19.99 5.48 18.95
N GLY A 33 -20.23 5.80 17.68
CA GLY A 33 -19.33 6.56 16.81
C GLY A 33 -18.27 5.72 16.09
N ASN A 34 -18.21 4.40 16.33
CA ASN A 34 -17.28 3.52 15.62
C ASN A 34 -17.76 3.23 14.20
N TYR A 35 -16.82 3.05 13.27
CA TYR A 35 -17.14 2.67 11.89
C TYR A 35 -16.06 1.73 11.35
N ALA A 36 -16.45 0.84 10.44
CA ALA A 36 -15.50 0.00 9.73
C ALA A 36 -14.85 0.76 8.58
N VAL A 37 -13.59 0.44 8.31
CA VAL A 37 -12.85 0.93 7.14
C VAL A 37 -12.46 -0.27 6.31
N SER A 38 -12.88 -0.27 5.04
CA SER A 38 -12.38 -1.20 4.04
C SER A 38 -11.20 -0.56 3.32
N HIS A 39 -10.13 -1.32 3.14
CA HIS A 39 -8.96 -0.86 2.41
C HIS A 39 -8.30 -2.03 1.69
N SER A 40 -7.54 -1.73 0.63
CA SER A 40 -6.67 -2.73 0.01
C SER A 40 -5.60 -3.19 1.01
N SER A 41 -5.28 -4.48 0.95
CA SER A 41 -4.20 -5.10 1.72
C SER A 41 -2.90 -5.23 0.92
N ALA A 42 -2.87 -4.73 -0.32
CA ALA A 42 -1.70 -4.79 -1.18
C ALA A 42 -0.65 -3.75 -0.78
N ILE A 43 0.63 -4.13 -0.93
CA ILE A 43 1.78 -3.30 -0.64
C ILE A 43 2.48 -2.96 -1.96
N TYR A 44 2.67 -1.68 -2.23
CA TYR A 44 3.43 -1.21 -3.39
C TYR A 44 4.90 -1.09 -3.00
N VAL A 45 5.79 -1.63 -3.84
CA VAL A 45 7.24 -1.49 -3.69
C VAL A 45 7.76 -0.62 -4.81
N PHE A 46 8.54 0.39 -4.42
CA PHE A 46 9.16 1.35 -5.33
C PHE A 46 10.66 1.08 -5.40
N ASP A 47 11.26 1.30 -6.57
CA ASP A 47 12.72 1.28 -6.73
C ASP A 47 13.38 2.54 -6.15
N ARG A 48 14.70 2.63 -6.28
CA ARG A 48 15.50 3.75 -5.76
C ARG A 48 15.18 5.09 -6.44
N GLU A 49 14.62 5.06 -7.64
CA GLU A 49 14.18 6.24 -8.39
C GLU A 49 12.74 6.65 -8.05
N GLY A 50 12.03 5.83 -7.27
CA GLY A 50 10.65 6.07 -6.86
C GLY A 50 9.61 5.58 -7.88
N ASN A 51 10.00 4.73 -8.83
CA ASN A 51 9.05 4.11 -9.76
C ASN A 51 8.38 2.91 -9.09
N PRO A 52 7.05 2.70 -9.23
CA PRO A 52 6.38 1.53 -8.69
C PRO A 52 6.75 0.28 -9.50
N ARG A 53 7.35 -0.72 -8.86
CA ARG A 53 7.89 -1.92 -9.54
C ARG A 53 7.17 -3.21 -9.17
N LEU A 54 6.75 -3.35 -7.91
CA LEU A 54 6.07 -4.56 -7.43
C LEU A 54 4.76 -4.22 -6.71
N LEU A 55 3.82 -5.16 -6.77
CA LEU A 55 2.59 -5.17 -5.97
C LEU A 55 2.52 -6.47 -5.18
N MET A 56 2.90 -6.41 -3.90
CA MET A 56 2.86 -7.55 -3.00
C MET A 56 1.44 -7.72 -2.43
N ARG A 57 1.00 -8.96 -2.35
CA ARG A 57 -0.32 -9.32 -1.82
C ARG A 57 -0.20 -10.22 -0.59
N PRO A 58 -1.22 -10.25 0.29
CA PRO A 58 -1.15 -11.03 1.54
C PRO A 58 -1.01 -12.54 1.36
N ASP A 59 -1.36 -13.05 0.18
CA ASP A 59 -1.27 -14.47 -0.16
C ASP A 59 0.14 -14.91 -0.58
N LEU A 60 1.08 -13.98 -0.72
CA LEU A 60 2.48 -14.30 -1.02
C LEU A 60 3.21 -14.87 0.21
N SER A 61 3.97 -15.93 -0.02
CA SER A 61 4.91 -16.47 0.97
C SER A 61 6.11 -15.54 1.17
N ARG A 62 6.84 -15.74 2.28
CA ARG A 62 8.07 -14.98 2.55
C ARG A 62 9.14 -15.24 1.50
N GLU A 63 9.18 -16.46 0.97
CA GLU A 63 10.13 -16.89 -0.04
C GLU A 63 9.86 -16.19 -1.38
N GLU A 64 8.59 -16.06 -1.79
CA GLU A 64 8.18 -15.30 -2.98
C GLU A 64 8.52 -13.82 -2.82
N ILE A 65 8.15 -13.22 -1.67
CA ILE A 65 8.50 -11.81 -1.36
C ILE A 65 10.01 -11.59 -1.44
N ARG A 66 10.80 -12.49 -0.86
CA ARG A 66 12.27 -12.40 -0.90
C ARG A 66 12.79 -12.52 -2.34
N HIS A 67 12.25 -13.44 -3.13
CA HIS A 67 12.65 -13.63 -4.52
C HIS A 67 12.47 -12.34 -5.33
N ASP A 68 11.28 -11.75 -5.26
CA ASP A 68 10.93 -10.54 -6.00
C ASP A 68 11.78 -9.33 -5.58
N LEU A 69 12.05 -9.18 -4.27
CA LEU A 69 12.93 -8.12 -3.77
C LEU A 69 14.38 -8.28 -4.25
N VAL A 70 14.90 -9.50 -4.28
CA VAL A 70 16.25 -9.76 -4.80
C VAL A 70 16.31 -9.47 -6.30
N ALA A 71 15.29 -9.88 -7.06
CA ALA A 71 15.20 -9.59 -8.48
C ALA A 71 15.16 -8.08 -8.75
N LEU A 72 14.36 -7.33 -7.98
CA LEU A 72 14.29 -5.87 -8.09
C LEU A 72 15.65 -5.20 -7.82
N ILE A 73 16.36 -5.64 -6.78
CA ILE A 73 17.68 -5.08 -6.44
C ILE A 73 18.72 -5.34 -7.55
N GLN A 74 18.61 -6.48 -8.24
CA GLN A 74 19.52 -6.88 -9.32
C GLN A 74 19.22 -6.20 -10.65
N GLU A 75 17.97 -5.82 -10.90
CA GLU A 75 17.59 -5.05 -12.08
C GLU A 75 18.20 -3.64 -12.07
N ASP A 76 18.28 -3.03 -10.89
CA ASP A 76 18.83 -1.68 -10.68
C ASP A 76 20.38 -1.65 -10.62
N ALA A 77 21.07 -2.78 -10.84
CA ALA A 77 22.53 -2.92 -10.74
C ALA A 77 23.19 -2.85 -12.12
#